data_AF-A0A1E1WLN6-F1
#
_entry.id   AF-A0A1E1WLN6-F1
#
_cell.length_a   1.000
_cell.length_b   1.000
_cell.length_c   1.000
_cell.angle_alpha   90.00
_cell.angle_beta   90.00
_cell.angle_gamma   90.00
#
_symmetry.space_group_name_H-M   'P 1'
#
loop_
_entity.id
_entity.type
_entity.pdbx_description
1 polymer ?
#
loop_
_entity_poly.entity_id
_entity_poly.type
_entity_poly.pdbx_seq_one_letter_code
_entity_poly.pdbx_strand_id
1 'polypeptide(L)'
;QFPLDDGPTVSDKLNHAHNKFRSILENTLAGFCLPEPYNTPRLREVVEKFMQSLRDPSLPLLELQEVLSSTSGRIPISVEKKVRKLMALYERNITSVLAQFPSQQIASVIDHHAASLQKRADRDVFFMSTQALVVLVQRYRNGIRGRMKAAVHDLLKQYYQVESHFQLGSYDKCVMALRDRYKDDMQAVANIIFSHNQVAKKNLLVTLLIDHLWSNEPGLTDELAATLNELTSLHRAEHSRVALRARQVLIAAHQPAYELRHNQMESIFLSAVDMYGHDFHPENLQKLILSETSIFDILHDFFYHTNAAVCNAALEVYVRRAYTSYDITCLQHLALSGELGVVHFQFVLPTGHPNRIPLSQSEIELASAQDQEGCPAELSSAAQRKCHHRTGALASFESFDQFTQYADELLDLVHDFASSATVRREDLQALQEGSESRDSTSINVGDYKANIDADEVPLEPIHILMIGVRDTGE
;
A
#
# COMPACT_ATOMS: atom_id res chain seq x y z
N GLN A 1 -34.97 -26.03 28.41
CA GLN A 1 -33.78 -26.27 27.57
C GLN A 1 -34.11 -27.42 26.64
N PHE A 2 -34.26 -27.15 25.34
CA PHE A 2 -34.31 -28.26 24.39
C PHE A 2 -32.95 -28.96 24.45
N PRO A 3 -32.88 -30.27 24.69
CA PRO A 3 -31.63 -30.99 24.59
C PRO A 3 -31.09 -30.78 23.17
N LEU A 4 -29.85 -30.31 23.07
CA LEU A 4 -29.11 -30.33 21.82
C LEU A 4 -28.89 -31.80 21.52
N ASP A 5 -29.71 -32.34 20.63
CA ASP A 5 -29.54 -33.68 20.09
C ASP A 5 -28.13 -33.72 19.50
N ASP A 6 -27.29 -34.63 20.02
CA ASP A 6 -26.01 -34.99 19.41
C ASP A 6 -26.33 -35.58 18.04
N GLY A 7 -26.48 -34.69 17.05
CA GLY A 7 -26.54 -35.06 15.65
C GLY A 7 -25.33 -35.94 15.34
N PRO A 8 -25.45 -36.85 14.34
CA PRO A 8 -24.44 -37.85 14.06
C PRO A 8 -23.07 -37.19 14.01
N THR A 9 -22.13 -37.68 14.83
CA THR A 9 -20.77 -37.18 14.99
C THR A 9 -20.18 -36.93 13.61
N VAL A 10 -20.23 -35.66 13.20
CA VAL A 10 -19.73 -35.22 11.90
C VAL A 10 -18.25 -35.50 11.95
N SER A 11 -17.77 -36.34 11.02
CA SER A 11 -16.36 -36.71 10.94
C SER A 11 -15.47 -35.46 11.08
N ASP A 12 -14.54 -35.49 12.07
CA ASP A 12 -13.58 -34.42 12.39
C ASP A 12 -12.58 -34.10 11.26
N LYS A 13 -12.76 -34.69 10.07
CA LYS A 13 -11.84 -34.51 8.95
C LYS A 13 -12.05 -33.15 8.30
N LEU A 14 -10.93 -32.51 7.99
CA LEU A 14 -10.87 -31.15 7.46
C LEU A 14 -11.68 -30.94 6.18
N ASN A 15 -11.77 -31.93 5.28
CA ASN A 15 -12.58 -31.87 4.06
C ASN A 15 -14.08 -31.67 4.36
N HIS A 16 -14.62 -32.36 5.38
CA HIS A 16 -16.02 -32.18 5.78
C HIS A 16 -16.24 -30.82 6.45
N ALA A 17 -15.30 -30.38 7.28
CA ALA A 17 -15.34 -29.04 7.87
C ALA A 17 -15.28 -27.94 6.79
N HIS A 18 -14.39 -28.06 5.80
CA HIS A 18 -14.30 -27.14 4.67
C HIS A 18 -15.63 -27.06 3.90
N ASN A 19 -16.22 -28.20 3.54
CA ASN A 19 -17.51 -28.26 2.85
C ASN A 19 -18.65 -27.65 3.69
N LYS A 20 -18.62 -27.86 5.01
CA LYS A 20 -19.57 -27.23 5.94
C LYS A 20 -19.43 -25.71 5.94
N PHE A 21 -18.22 -25.17 6.06
CA PHE A 21 -18.01 -23.72 6.03
C PHE A 21 -18.42 -23.14 4.68
N ARG A 22 -18.03 -23.78 3.57
CA ARG A 22 -18.46 -23.40 2.23
C ARG A 22 -19.99 -23.33 2.11
N SER A 23 -20.69 -24.37 2.56
CA SER A 23 -22.16 -24.41 2.51
C SER A 23 -22.79 -23.31 3.37
N ILE A 24 -22.23 -23.00 4.54
CA ILE A 24 -22.72 -21.87 5.37
C ILE A 24 -22.58 -20.54 4.61
N LEU A 25 -21.45 -20.32 3.92
CA LEU A 25 -21.23 -19.11 3.13
C LEU A 25 -22.19 -19.03 1.93
N GLU A 26 -22.33 -20.10 1.17
CA GLU A 26 -23.26 -20.19 0.03
C GLU A 26 -24.72 -20.01 0.46
N ASN A 27 -25.13 -20.60 1.59
CA ASN A 27 -26.47 -20.43 2.15
C ASN A 27 -26.72 -18.98 2.60
N THR A 28 -25.72 -18.31 3.18
CA THR A 28 -25.80 -16.89 3.53
C THR A 28 -25.97 -16.03 2.28
N LEU A 29 -25.20 -16.32 1.21
CA LEU A 29 -25.36 -15.65 -0.08
C LEU A 29 -26.72 -15.92 -0.73
N ALA A 30 -27.30 -17.11 -0.52
CA ALA A 30 -28.64 -17.45 -0.96
C ALA A 30 -29.76 -16.80 -0.12
N GLY A 31 -29.43 -16.12 0.99
CA GLY A 31 -30.38 -15.40 1.85
C GLY A 31 -30.79 -16.14 3.14
N PHE A 32 -30.26 -17.34 3.39
CA PHE A 32 -30.52 -18.09 4.63
C PHE A 32 -29.63 -17.59 5.77
N CYS A 33 -29.87 -16.35 6.19
CA CYS A 33 -29.04 -15.67 7.17
C CYS A 33 -29.60 -15.78 8.59
N LEU A 34 -28.73 -15.92 9.58
CA LEU A 34 -29.11 -15.88 10.99
C LEU A 34 -29.60 -14.48 11.41
N PRO A 35 -30.43 -14.38 12.47
CA PRO A 35 -30.76 -13.09 13.06
C PRO A 35 -29.56 -12.50 13.82
N GLU A 36 -29.52 -11.18 13.92
CA GLU A 36 -28.59 -10.49 14.83
C GLU A 36 -29.00 -10.76 16.29
N PRO A 37 -28.05 -10.82 17.24
CA PRO A 37 -26.61 -10.48 17.13
C PRO A 37 -25.68 -11.64 16.73
N TYR A 38 -26.19 -12.84 16.45
CA TYR A 38 -25.39 -14.05 16.26
C TYR A 38 -24.73 -14.16 14.88
N ASN A 39 -25.27 -13.46 13.89
CA ASN A 39 -24.85 -13.56 12.51
C ASN A 39 -23.42 -13.02 12.29
N THR A 40 -23.13 -11.80 12.74
CA THR A 40 -21.82 -11.17 12.58
C THR A 40 -20.64 -11.98 13.15
N PRO A 41 -20.63 -12.40 14.43
CA PRO A 41 -19.49 -13.14 15.00
C PRO A 41 -19.30 -14.50 14.32
N ARG A 42 -20.39 -15.20 13.99
CA ARG A 42 -20.33 -16.48 13.30
C ARG A 42 -19.79 -16.34 11.88
N LEU A 43 -20.17 -15.29 11.14
CA LEU A 43 -19.63 -15.05 9.80
C LEU A 43 -18.13 -14.80 9.82
N ARG A 44 -17.62 -14.03 10.80
CA ARG A 44 -16.17 -13.81 10.96
C ARG A 44 -15.43 -15.13 11.18
N GLU A 45 -15.90 -15.94 12.13
CA GLU A 45 -15.31 -17.25 12.43
C GLU A 45 -15.35 -18.18 11.21
N VAL A 46 -16.48 -18.23 10.49
CA VAL A 46 -16.64 -19.11 9.32
C VAL A 46 -15.74 -18.67 8.17
N VAL A 47 -15.60 -17.37 7.90
CA VAL A 47 -14.70 -16.85 6.86
C VAL A 47 -13.25 -17.19 7.19
N GLU A 48 -12.84 -16.99 8.44
CA GLU A 48 -11.49 -17.30 8.89
C GLU A 48 -11.19 -18.81 8.77
N LYS A 49 -12.06 -19.67 9.31
CA LYS A 49 -11.88 -21.13 9.21
C LYS A 49 -11.95 -21.65 7.77
N PHE A 50 -12.80 -21.05 6.93
CA PHE A 50 -12.86 -21.36 5.50
C PHE A 50 -11.51 -21.06 4.82
N MET A 51 -10.95 -19.88 5.04
CA MET A 51 -9.66 -19.48 4.46
C MET A 51 -8.49 -20.31 5.01
N GLN A 52 -8.48 -20.60 6.31
CA GLN A 52 -7.50 -21.51 6.93
C GLN A 52 -7.56 -22.92 6.34
N SER A 53 -8.77 -23.48 6.17
CA SER A 53 -8.92 -24.82 5.57
C SER A 53 -8.41 -24.89 4.13
N LEU A 54 -8.52 -23.79 3.37
CA LEU A 54 -7.99 -23.70 2.01
C LEU A 54 -6.47 -23.58 1.95
N ARG A 55 -5.80 -23.17 3.03
CA ARG A 55 -4.33 -23.12 3.11
C ARG A 55 -3.71 -24.48 3.46
N ASP A 56 -4.47 -25.34 4.13
CA ASP A 56 -3.95 -26.59 4.64
C ASP A 56 -3.62 -27.57 3.49
N PRO A 57 -2.37 -28.03 3.37
CA PRO A 57 -1.95 -28.97 2.33
C PRO A 57 -2.57 -30.36 2.47
N SER A 58 -3.22 -30.67 3.59
CA SER A 58 -3.94 -31.93 3.79
C SER A 58 -5.34 -31.93 3.15
N LEU A 59 -5.93 -30.76 2.86
CA LEU A 59 -7.28 -30.69 2.28
C LEU A 59 -7.41 -31.46 0.95
N PRO A 60 -6.52 -31.30 -0.05
CA PRO A 60 -6.60 -32.05 -1.30
C PRO A 60 -6.43 -33.57 -1.10
N LEU A 61 -5.62 -33.97 -0.12
CA LEU A 61 -5.40 -35.37 0.22
C LEU A 61 -6.69 -36.02 0.75
N LEU A 62 -7.37 -35.34 1.66
CA LEU A 62 -8.61 -35.81 2.28
C LEU A 62 -9.78 -35.84 1.27
N GLU A 63 -9.92 -34.80 0.44
CA GLU A 63 -10.92 -34.79 -0.64
C GLU A 63 -10.66 -35.92 -1.65
N LEU A 64 -9.39 -36.19 -1.99
CA LEU A 64 -9.02 -37.30 -2.88
C LEU A 64 -9.34 -38.66 -2.26
N GLN A 65 -9.06 -38.84 -0.97
CA GLN A 65 -9.36 -40.06 -0.25
C GLN A 65 -10.87 -40.35 -0.22
N GLU A 66 -11.70 -39.34 -0.02
CA GLU A 66 -13.17 -39.45 -0.04
C GLU A 66 -13.70 -39.84 -1.42
N VAL A 67 -13.24 -39.15 -2.47
CA VAL A 67 -13.63 -39.47 -3.86
C VAL A 67 -13.16 -40.87 -4.25
N LEU A 68 -11.94 -41.26 -3.91
CA LEU A 68 -11.45 -42.62 -4.19
C LEU A 68 -12.23 -43.68 -3.42
N SER A 69 -12.65 -43.41 -2.20
CA SER A 69 -13.41 -44.36 -1.38
C SER A 69 -14.81 -44.58 -1.94
N SER A 70 -15.50 -43.50 -2.36
CA SER A 70 -16.84 -43.58 -2.96
C SER A 70 -16.85 -44.20 -4.36
N THR A 71 -15.73 -44.13 -5.07
CA THR A 71 -15.58 -44.66 -6.44
C THR A 71 -14.83 -45.99 -6.50
N SER A 72 -14.42 -46.51 -5.34
CA SER A 72 -13.71 -47.78 -5.20
C SER A 72 -14.54 -48.93 -5.79
N GLY A 73 -13.91 -49.83 -6.53
CA GLY A 73 -14.57 -50.94 -7.22
C GLY A 73 -15.24 -50.59 -8.56
N ARG A 74 -15.42 -49.31 -8.90
CA ARG A 74 -15.90 -48.87 -10.23
C ARG A 74 -14.75 -48.45 -11.16
N ILE A 75 -13.59 -48.13 -10.60
CA ILE A 75 -12.39 -47.75 -11.33
C ILE A 75 -11.49 -48.99 -11.49
N PRO A 76 -10.85 -49.19 -12.65
CA PRO A 76 -9.79 -50.18 -12.84
C PRO A 76 -8.72 -50.15 -11.75
N ILE A 77 -8.40 -51.32 -11.20
CA ILE A 77 -7.44 -51.49 -10.10
C ILE A 77 -6.05 -50.93 -10.46
N SER A 78 -5.67 -50.96 -11.73
CA SER A 78 -4.40 -50.40 -12.23
C SER A 78 -4.30 -48.89 -12.04
N VAL A 79 -5.38 -48.16 -12.33
CA VAL A 79 -5.49 -46.71 -12.14
C VAL A 79 -5.51 -46.39 -10.65
N GLU A 80 -6.36 -47.09 -9.89
CA GLU A 80 -6.49 -46.87 -8.45
C GLU A 80 -5.17 -47.05 -7.71
N LYS A 81 -4.42 -48.13 -7.99
CA LYS A 81 -3.10 -48.37 -7.38
C LYS A 81 -2.09 -47.24 -7.69
N LYS A 82 -2.07 -46.73 -8.92
CA LYS A 82 -1.19 -45.63 -9.32
C LYS A 82 -1.56 -44.33 -8.59
N VAL A 83 -2.84 -44.00 -8.51
CA VAL A 83 -3.32 -42.81 -7.79
C VAL A 83 -3.02 -42.92 -6.30
N ARG A 84 -3.26 -44.07 -5.66
CA ARG A 84 -2.91 -44.30 -4.24
C ARG A 84 -1.41 -44.17 -3.97
N LYS A 85 -0.55 -44.59 -4.91
CA LYS A 85 0.90 -44.40 -4.79
C LYS A 85 1.31 -42.92 -4.82
N LEU A 86 0.72 -42.13 -5.72
CA LEU A 86 0.93 -40.68 -5.77
C LEU A 86 0.43 -39.99 -4.50
N MET A 87 -0.71 -40.43 -3.98
CA MET A 87 -1.30 -39.96 -2.74
C MET A 87 -0.36 -40.19 -1.54
N ALA A 88 0.16 -41.41 -1.38
CA ALA A 88 1.09 -41.74 -0.30
C ALA A 88 2.43 -41.00 -0.42
N LEU A 89 2.90 -40.74 -1.64
CA LEU A 89 4.12 -39.95 -1.88
C LEU A 89 3.92 -38.50 -1.45
N TYR A 90 2.76 -37.92 -1.76
CA TYR A 90 2.40 -36.56 -1.35
C TYR A 90 2.25 -36.47 0.17
N GLU A 91 1.55 -37.42 0.80
CA GLU A 91 1.38 -37.51 2.25
C GLU A 91 2.72 -37.56 2.99
N ARG A 92 3.68 -38.37 2.51
CA ARG A 92 5.02 -38.46 3.10
C ARG A 92 5.80 -37.14 3.02
N ASN A 93 5.55 -36.33 2.00
CA ASN A 93 6.26 -35.09 1.74
C ASN A 93 5.42 -33.84 2.07
N ILE A 94 4.33 -33.96 2.83
CA ILE A 94 3.33 -32.90 3.01
C ILE A 94 3.88 -31.63 3.65
N THR A 95 4.92 -31.75 4.47
CA THR A 95 5.61 -30.61 5.12
C THR A 95 6.68 -29.97 4.24
N SER A 96 6.97 -30.54 3.07
CA SER A 96 7.96 -29.99 2.15
C SER A 96 7.39 -28.78 1.41
N VAL A 97 8.12 -27.66 1.44
CA VAL A 97 7.76 -26.42 0.73
C VAL A 97 7.61 -26.64 -0.78
N LEU A 98 8.34 -27.60 -1.35
CA LEU A 98 8.30 -27.92 -2.77
C LEU A 98 7.22 -28.96 -3.13
N ALA A 99 6.58 -29.60 -2.14
CA ALA A 99 5.57 -30.60 -2.41
C ALA A 99 4.26 -29.94 -2.86
N GLN A 100 3.92 -30.16 -4.13
CA GLN A 100 2.63 -29.75 -4.70
C GLN A 100 1.74 -30.98 -4.84
N PHE A 101 0.43 -30.77 -4.65
CA PHE A 101 -0.55 -31.82 -4.89
C PHE A 101 -0.43 -32.31 -6.36
N PRO A 102 -0.23 -33.62 -6.61
CA PRO A 102 0.12 -34.15 -7.92
C PRO A 102 -1.09 -34.24 -8.87
N SER A 103 -1.87 -33.18 -8.99
CA SER A 103 -3.09 -33.12 -9.82
C SER A 103 -2.81 -33.53 -11.28
N GLN A 104 -1.81 -32.93 -11.92
CA GLN A 104 -1.48 -33.22 -13.32
C GLN A 104 -1.02 -34.67 -13.53
N GLN A 105 -0.28 -35.24 -12.57
CA GLN A 105 0.15 -36.64 -12.65
C GLN A 105 -1.05 -37.59 -12.52
N ILE A 106 -1.99 -37.28 -11.63
CA ILE A 106 -3.23 -38.04 -11.48
C ILE A 106 -4.08 -37.95 -12.76
N ALA A 107 -4.23 -36.75 -13.36
CA ALA A 107 -4.92 -36.57 -14.63
C ALA A 107 -4.31 -37.43 -15.74
N SER A 108 -2.97 -37.39 -15.89
CA SER A 108 -2.25 -38.17 -16.89
C SER A 108 -2.45 -39.69 -16.73
N VAL A 109 -2.55 -40.18 -15.49
CA VAL A 109 -2.86 -41.60 -15.22
C VAL A 109 -4.26 -41.98 -15.71
N ILE A 110 -5.25 -41.10 -15.52
CA ILE A 110 -6.63 -41.30 -15.98
C ILE A 110 -6.68 -41.26 -17.52
N ASP A 111 -6.07 -40.24 -18.12
CA ASP A 111 -6.06 -40.04 -19.57
C ASP A 111 -5.33 -41.16 -20.31
N HIS A 112 -4.20 -41.65 -19.79
CA HIS A 112 -3.50 -42.81 -20.36
C HIS A 112 -4.38 -44.06 -20.35
N HIS A 113 -5.14 -44.29 -19.28
CA HIS A 113 -6.04 -45.43 -19.22
C HIS A 113 -7.21 -45.25 -20.19
N ALA A 114 -7.79 -44.05 -20.27
CA ALA A 114 -8.84 -43.74 -21.23
C ALA A 114 -8.38 -43.95 -22.69
N ALA A 115 -7.14 -43.57 -23.02
CA ALA A 115 -6.55 -43.76 -24.35
C ALA A 115 -6.33 -45.24 -24.70
N SER A 116 -6.12 -46.10 -23.70
CA SER A 116 -5.95 -47.55 -23.92
C SER A 116 -7.27 -48.27 -24.26
N LEU A 117 -8.43 -47.66 -23.97
CA LEU A 117 -9.74 -48.23 -24.23
C LEU A 117 -10.14 -48.00 -25.70
N GLN A 118 -10.16 -49.08 -26.48
CA GLN A 118 -10.46 -49.00 -27.91
C GLN A 118 -11.94 -48.67 -28.19
N LYS A 119 -12.86 -49.30 -27.45
CA LYS A 119 -14.31 -49.09 -27.63
C LYS A 119 -14.77 -47.77 -27.04
N ARG A 120 -15.61 -47.03 -27.77
CA ARG A 120 -16.19 -45.76 -27.32
C ARG A 120 -17.10 -45.95 -26.09
N ALA A 121 -17.94 -46.98 -26.09
CA ALA A 121 -18.83 -47.27 -24.96
C ALA A 121 -18.06 -47.50 -23.64
N ASP A 122 -16.96 -48.25 -23.69
CA ASP A 122 -16.12 -48.51 -22.51
C ASP A 122 -15.44 -47.24 -22.00
N ARG A 123 -15.04 -46.33 -22.91
CA ARG A 123 -14.53 -45.00 -22.57
C ARG A 123 -15.59 -44.16 -21.87
N ASP A 124 -16.82 -44.12 -22.41
CA ASP A 124 -17.91 -43.33 -21.83
C ASP A 124 -18.25 -43.83 -20.42
N VAL A 125 -18.32 -45.15 -20.20
CA VAL A 125 -18.52 -45.76 -18.87
C VAL A 125 -17.35 -45.43 -17.92
N PHE A 126 -16.11 -45.48 -18.40
CA PHE A 126 -14.93 -45.12 -17.60
C PHE A 126 -14.95 -43.63 -17.20
N PHE A 127 -15.31 -42.72 -18.12
CA PHE A 127 -15.41 -41.30 -17.82
C PHE A 127 -16.54 -41.00 -16.83
N MET A 128 -17.71 -41.63 -16.99
CA MET A 128 -18.80 -41.52 -16.01
C MET A 128 -18.35 -42.01 -14.63
N SER A 129 -17.60 -43.11 -14.58
CA SER A 129 -17.09 -43.67 -13.32
C SER A 129 -15.99 -42.81 -12.70
N THR A 130 -15.16 -42.13 -13.49
CA THR A 130 -14.02 -41.32 -13.00
C THR A 130 -14.31 -39.83 -12.91
N GLN A 131 -15.53 -39.39 -13.24
CA GLN A 131 -15.90 -37.98 -13.34
C GLN A 131 -15.59 -37.19 -12.06
N ALA A 132 -15.96 -37.71 -10.89
CA ALA A 132 -15.70 -37.05 -9.61
C ALA A 132 -14.19 -36.83 -9.36
N LEU A 133 -13.36 -37.81 -9.76
CA LEU A 133 -11.91 -37.74 -9.64
C LEU A 133 -11.33 -36.70 -10.62
N VAL A 134 -11.80 -36.68 -11.87
CA VAL A 134 -11.37 -35.70 -12.87
C VAL A 134 -11.71 -34.28 -12.42
N VAL A 135 -12.93 -34.05 -11.92
CA VAL A 135 -13.37 -32.74 -11.40
C VAL A 135 -12.50 -32.28 -10.24
N LEU A 136 -12.17 -33.18 -9.31
CA LEU A 136 -11.28 -32.89 -8.19
C LEU A 136 -9.87 -32.50 -8.67
N VAL A 137 -9.32 -33.25 -9.61
CA VAL A 137 -7.97 -33.00 -10.14
C VAL A 137 -7.89 -31.68 -10.90
N GLN A 138 -8.89 -31.37 -11.72
CA GLN A 138 -8.98 -30.09 -12.44
C GLN A 138 -9.08 -28.90 -11.47
N ARG A 139 -9.81 -29.08 -10.37
CA ARG A 139 -9.97 -28.09 -9.30
C ARG A 139 -8.66 -27.72 -8.61
N TYR A 140 -7.69 -28.63 -8.53
CA TYR A 140 -6.33 -28.39 -8.00
C TYR A 140 -5.25 -28.25 -9.09
N ARG A 141 -5.64 -27.97 -10.34
CA ARG A 141 -4.69 -27.84 -11.46
C ARG A 141 -3.64 -26.74 -11.22
N ASN A 142 -4.06 -25.65 -10.59
CA ASN A 142 -3.23 -24.49 -10.26
C ASN A 142 -2.74 -24.53 -8.80
N GLY A 143 -2.67 -25.72 -8.21
CA GLY A 143 -2.30 -25.93 -6.81
C GLY A 143 -3.32 -25.39 -5.81
N ILE A 144 -2.89 -25.32 -4.54
CA ILE A 144 -3.73 -24.91 -3.41
C ILE A 144 -4.09 -23.41 -3.50
N ARG A 145 -3.13 -22.56 -3.89
CA ARG A 145 -3.38 -21.13 -4.14
C ARG A 145 -4.42 -20.91 -5.24
N GLY A 146 -4.32 -21.63 -6.35
CA GLY A 146 -5.31 -21.54 -7.43
C GLY A 146 -6.70 -22.04 -7.02
N ARG A 147 -6.77 -23.08 -6.18
CA ARG A 147 -8.02 -23.53 -5.56
C ARG A 147 -8.64 -22.45 -4.67
N MET A 148 -7.84 -21.81 -3.82
CA MET A 148 -8.29 -20.72 -2.96
C MET A 148 -8.86 -19.57 -3.80
N LYS A 149 -8.13 -19.12 -4.82
CA LYS A 149 -8.60 -18.11 -5.78
C LYS A 149 -9.96 -18.47 -6.35
N ALA A 150 -10.11 -19.67 -6.90
CA ALA A 150 -11.36 -20.11 -7.51
C ALA A 150 -12.51 -20.12 -6.49
N ALA A 151 -12.26 -20.57 -5.25
CA ALA A 151 -13.28 -20.62 -4.21
C ALA A 151 -13.77 -19.22 -3.81
N VAL A 152 -12.85 -18.25 -3.64
CA VAL A 152 -13.20 -16.86 -3.35
C VAL A 152 -13.89 -16.20 -4.56
N HIS A 153 -13.37 -16.42 -5.77
CA HIS A 153 -13.98 -15.94 -7.02
C HIS A 153 -15.43 -16.39 -7.15
N ASP A 154 -15.71 -17.68 -6.94
CA ASP A 154 -17.05 -18.25 -7.04
C ASP A 154 -18.03 -17.58 -6.06
N LEU A 155 -17.62 -17.33 -4.81
CA LEU A 155 -18.45 -16.65 -3.81
C LEU A 155 -18.75 -15.19 -4.19
N LEU A 156 -17.73 -14.44 -4.62
CA LEU A 156 -17.91 -13.05 -5.06
C LEU A 156 -18.80 -12.97 -6.30
N LYS A 157 -18.64 -13.92 -7.23
CA LYS A 157 -19.44 -13.99 -8.45
C LYS A 157 -20.90 -14.36 -8.17
N GLN A 158 -21.16 -15.28 -7.23
CA GLN A 158 -22.53 -15.59 -6.79
C GLN A 158 -23.25 -14.36 -6.24
N TYR A 159 -22.55 -13.55 -5.42
CA TYR A 159 -23.08 -12.29 -4.95
C TYR A 159 -23.40 -11.34 -6.11
N TYR A 160 -22.42 -11.09 -6.99
CA TYR A 160 -22.58 -10.18 -8.12
C TYR A 160 -23.71 -10.61 -9.07
N GLN A 161 -23.83 -11.90 -9.37
CA GLN A 161 -24.88 -12.44 -10.23
C GLN A 161 -26.28 -12.06 -9.73
N VAL A 162 -26.55 -12.22 -8.43
CA VAL A 162 -27.85 -11.83 -7.84
C VAL A 162 -28.03 -10.31 -7.88
N GLU A 163 -27.05 -9.54 -7.37
CA GLU A 163 -27.22 -8.10 -7.19
C GLU A 163 -27.20 -7.31 -8.50
N SER A 164 -26.56 -7.82 -9.55
CA SER A 164 -26.55 -7.20 -10.89
C SER A 164 -27.96 -7.01 -11.47
N HIS A 165 -28.91 -7.89 -11.13
CA HIS A 165 -30.30 -7.79 -11.57
C HIS A 165 -31.04 -6.59 -10.98
N PHE A 166 -30.61 -6.09 -9.83
CA PHE A 166 -31.32 -5.04 -9.09
C PHE A 166 -30.74 -3.64 -9.35
N GLN A 167 -29.81 -3.46 -10.28
CA GLN A 167 -29.12 -2.18 -10.49
C GLN A 167 -29.95 -1.11 -11.24
N LEU A 168 -30.84 -1.49 -12.17
CA LEU A 168 -31.49 -0.54 -13.09
C LEU A 168 -32.99 -0.35 -12.78
N GLY A 169 -33.40 0.88 -12.50
CA GLY A 169 -34.82 1.25 -12.36
C GLY A 169 -35.37 1.14 -10.94
N SER A 170 -36.68 1.00 -10.78
CA SER A 170 -37.30 0.72 -9.47
C SER A 170 -37.28 -0.79 -9.19
N TYR A 171 -37.44 -1.18 -7.92
CA TYR A 171 -37.50 -2.59 -7.53
C TYR A 171 -38.52 -3.39 -8.35
N ASP A 172 -39.74 -2.86 -8.53
CA ASP A 172 -40.78 -3.52 -9.31
C ASP A 172 -40.38 -3.77 -10.77
N LYS A 173 -39.67 -2.81 -11.38
CA LYS A 173 -39.17 -2.96 -12.75
C LYS A 173 -38.09 -4.04 -12.84
N CYS A 174 -37.19 -4.11 -11.86
CA CYS A 174 -36.19 -5.18 -11.76
C CYS A 174 -36.86 -6.55 -11.66
N VAL A 175 -37.89 -6.68 -10.82
CA VAL A 175 -38.63 -7.94 -10.64
C VAL A 175 -39.38 -8.34 -11.92
N MET A 176 -40.01 -7.39 -12.61
CA MET A 176 -40.64 -7.66 -13.91
C MET A 176 -39.63 -8.15 -14.94
N ALA A 177 -38.49 -7.47 -15.07
CA ALA A 177 -37.42 -7.87 -15.99
C ALA A 177 -36.83 -9.25 -15.63
N LEU A 178 -36.70 -9.54 -14.34
CA LEU A 178 -36.24 -10.84 -13.86
C LEU A 178 -37.23 -11.95 -14.22
N ARG A 179 -38.53 -11.72 -14.01
CA ARG A 179 -39.60 -12.65 -14.40
C ARG A 179 -39.63 -12.87 -15.90
N ASP A 180 -39.41 -11.83 -16.70
CA ASP A 180 -39.36 -11.95 -18.16
C ASP A 180 -38.13 -12.72 -18.66
N ARG A 181 -37.03 -12.72 -17.90
CA ARG A 181 -35.81 -13.47 -18.22
C ARG A 181 -35.89 -14.95 -17.85
N TYR A 182 -36.61 -15.29 -16.77
CA TYR A 182 -36.73 -16.64 -16.23
C TYR A 182 -38.19 -17.14 -16.28
N LYS A 183 -38.89 -16.94 -17.41
CA LYS A 183 -40.31 -17.30 -17.56
C LYS A 183 -40.59 -18.78 -17.29
N ASP A 184 -39.65 -19.64 -17.65
CA ASP A 184 -39.77 -21.09 -17.49
C ASP A 184 -39.31 -21.60 -16.11
N ASP A 185 -38.68 -20.75 -15.30
CA ASP A 185 -38.15 -21.10 -13.97
C ASP A 185 -38.49 -20.02 -12.92
N MET A 186 -39.75 -20.04 -12.49
CA MET A 186 -40.24 -19.13 -11.44
C MET A 186 -39.59 -19.41 -10.06
N GLN A 187 -39.04 -20.60 -9.85
CA GLN A 187 -38.32 -20.92 -8.61
C GLN A 187 -37.00 -20.16 -8.55
N ALA A 188 -36.27 -20.07 -9.67
CA ALA A 188 -35.06 -19.23 -9.75
C ALA A 188 -35.37 -17.76 -9.47
N VAL A 189 -36.47 -17.22 -10.00
CA VAL A 189 -36.92 -15.84 -9.72
C VAL A 189 -37.13 -15.64 -8.21
N ALA A 190 -37.87 -16.55 -7.57
CA ALA A 190 -38.13 -16.50 -6.13
C ALA A 190 -36.84 -16.56 -5.31
N ASN A 191 -35.91 -17.45 -5.68
CA ASN A 191 -34.62 -17.59 -4.99
C ASN A 191 -33.75 -16.33 -5.11
N ILE A 192 -33.70 -15.70 -6.28
CA ILE A 192 -32.96 -14.44 -6.52
C ILE A 192 -33.55 -13.31 -5.68
N ILE A 193 -34.88 -13.19 -5.65
CA ILE A 193 -35.58 -12.18 -4.83
C ILE A 193 -35.34 -12.42 -3.34
N PHE A 194 -35.44 -13.68 -2.89
CA PHE A 194 -35.20 -14.07 -1.50
C PHE A 194 -33.77 -13.73 -1.06
N SER A 195 -32.79 -14.02 -1.91
CA SER A 195 -31.39 -13.66 -1.68
C SER A 195 -31.18 -12.16 -1.58
N HIS A 196 -31.75 -11.37 -2.51
CA HIS A 196 -31.65 -9.91 -2.51
C HIS A 196 -32.30 -9.26 -1.27
N ASN A 197 -33.38 -9.83 -0.75
CA ASN A 197 -34.04 -9.32 0.46
C ASN A 197 -33.13 -9.32 1.71
N GLN A 198 -32.04 -10.11 1.69
CA GLN A 198 -31.03 -10.15 2.76
C GLN A 198 -29.71 -9.47 2.36
N VAL A 199 -29.75 -8.51 1.42
CA VAL A 199 -28.57 -7.80 0.89
C VAL A 199 -27.69 -7.21 1.98
N ALA A 200 -28.25 -6.64 3.05
CA ALA A 200 -27.45 -6.06 4.15
C ALA A 200 -26.52 -7.09 4.81
N LYS A 201 -27.00 -8.32 5.03
CA LYS A 201 -26.20 -9.40 5.63
C LYS A 201 -25.21 -9.99 4.63
N LYS A 202 -25.58 -10.06 3.34
CA LYS A 202 -24.67 -10.46 2.26
C LYS A 202 -23.52 -9.46 2.10
N ASN A 203 -23.81 -8.17 2.18
CA ASN A 203 -22.81 -7.11 2.11
C ASN A 203 -21.77 -7.23 3.23
N LEU A 204 -22.20 -7.56 4.44
CA LEU A 204 -21.30 -7.83 5.55
C LEU A 204 -20.37 -9.00 5.25
N LEU A 205 -20.92 -10.13 4.79
CA LEU A 205 -20.13 -11.30 4.40
C LEU A 205 -19.09 -10.96 3.32
N VAL A 206 -19.51 -10.31 2.23
CA VAL A 206 -18.61 -9.94 1.13
C VAL A 206 -17.54 -8.95 1.60
N THR A 207 -17.88 -7.99 2.46
CA THR A 207 -16.91 -7.06 3.04
C THR A 207 -15.86 -7.82 3.87
N LEU A 208 -16.29 -8.73 4.76
CA LEU A 208 -15.39 -9.54 5.59
C LEU A 208 -14.47 -10.44 4.74
N LEU A 209 -15.01 -11.00 3.65
CA LEU A 209 -14.23 -11.82 2.73
C LEU A 209 -13.15 -11.01 2.01
N ILE A 210 -13.50 -9.81 1.52
CA ILE A 210 -12.56 -8.88 0.87
C ILE A 210 -11.48 -8.41 1.87
N ASP A 211 -11.88 -8.08 3.09
CA ASP A 211 -10.96 -7.65 4.16
C ASP A 211 -9.95 -8.75 4.50
N HIS A 212 -10.44 -9.97 4.72
CA HIS A 212 -9.58 -11.10 5.07
C HIS A 212 -8.63 -11.47 3.93
N LEU A 213 -9.07 -11.32 2.68
CA LEU A 213 -8.25 -11.55 1.49
C LEU A 213 -7.10 -10.54 1.40
N TRP A 214 -7.42 -9.24 1.53
CA TRP A 214 -6.42 -8.17 1.46
C TRP A 214 -5.36 -8.29 2.56
N SER A 215 -5.79 -8.52 3.81
CA SER A 215 -4.87 -8.54 4.95
C SER A 215 -3.90 -9.73 4.96
N ASN A 216 -4.27 -10.86 4.34
CA ASN A 216 -3.47 -12.08 4.44
C ASN A 216 -2.91 -12.60 3.11
N GLU A 217 -3.48 -12.22 1.97
CA GLU A 217 -3.10 -12.72 0.64
C GLU A 217 -3.11 -11.59 -0.41
N PRO A 218 -2.29 -10.53 -0.24
CA PRO A 218 -2.32 -9.37 -1.14
C PRO A 218 -2.08 -9.77 -2.60
N GLY A 219 -1.20 -10.73 -2.87
CA GLY A 219 -0.93 -11.21 -4.24
C GLY A 219 -2.11 -11.92 -4.93
N LEU A 220 -3.13 -12.36 -4.18
CA LEU A 220 -4.35 -12.94 -4.77
C LEU A 220 -5.34 -11.86 -5.22
N THR A 221 -5.24 -10.64 -4.67
CA THR A 221 -6.14 -9.54 -5.00
C THR A 221 -5.95 -9.04 -6.43
N ASP A 222 -4.71 -8.98 -6.91
CA ASP A 222 -4.38 -8.69 -8.32
C ASP A 222 -5.01 -9.72 -9.27
N GLU A 223 -4.89 -10.99 -8.90
CA GLU A 223 -5.46 -12.09 -9.67
C GLU A 223 -6.99 -12.11 -9.70
N LEU A 224 -7.64 -11.48 -8.72
CA LEU A 224 -9.09 -11.31 -8.61
C LEU A 224 -9.56 -9.92 -9.07
N ALA A 225 -8.66 -9.09 -9.61
CA ALA A 225 -8.97 -7.69 -9.93
C ALA A 225 -10.16 -7.54 -10.88
N ALA A 226 -10.32 -8.44 -11.86
CA ALA A 226 -11.46 -8.43 -12.77
C ALA A 226 -12.81 -8.59 -12.03
N THR A 227 -12.87 -9.50 -11.05
CA THR A 227 -14.08 -9.75 -10.26
C THR A 227 -14.36 -8.61 -9.28
N LEU A 228 -13.31 -8.07 -8.66
CA LEU A 228 -13.44 -6.89 -7.80
C LEU A 228 -13.92 -5.67 -8.61
N ASN A 229 -13.44 -5.50 -9.85
CA ASN A 229 -13.91 -4.44 -10.75
C ASN A 229 -15.41 -4.57 -11.06
N GLU A 230 -15.91 -5.79 -11.30
CA GLU A 230 -17.35 -6.03 -11.44
C GLU A 230 -18.13 -5.58 -10.20
N LEU A 231 -17.64 -5.85 -8.99
CA LEU A 231 -18.28 -5.39 -7.75
C LEU A 231 -18.31 -3.85 -7.63
N THR A 232 -17.30 -3.14 -8.15
CA THR A 232 -17.29 -1.67 -8.15
C THR A 232 -18.34 -1.05 -9.08
N SER A 233 -18.90 -1.84 -10.01
CA SER A 233 -19.96 -1.40 -10.93
C SER A 233 -21.36 -1.42 -10.30
N LEU A 234 -21.49 -1.83 -9.04
CA LEU A 234 -22.75 -1.76 -8.29
C LEU A 234 -22.96 -0.33 -7.76
N HIS A 235 -23.99 0.36 -8.25
CA HIS A 235 -24.18 1.81 -8.01
C HIS A 235 -25.26 2.13 -6.97
N ARG A 236 -26.11 1.16 -6.58
CA ARG A 236 -27.13 1.43 -5.55
C ARG A 236 -26.51 1.72 -4.18
N ALA A 237 -27.19 2.60 -3.43
CA ALA A 237 -26.80 2.96 -2.07
C ALA A 237 -26.63 1.73 -1.14
N GLU A 238 -27.45 0.70 -1.31
CA GLU A 238 -27.38 -0.55 -0.54
C GLU A 238 -26.03 -1.26 -0.69
N HIS A 239 -25.41 -1.25 -1.88
CA HIS A 239 -24.13 -1.92 -2.15
C HIS A 239 -22.92 -1.00 -1.99
N SER A 240 -23.13 0.28 -1.69
CA SER A 240 -22.08 1.31 -1.64
C SER A 240 -20.87 0.90 -0.80
N ARG A 241 -21.11 0.27 0.36
CA ARG A 241 -20.05 -0.23 1.25
C ARG A 241 -19.18 -1.30 0.58
N VAL A 242 -19.79 -2.25 -0.12
CA VAL A 242 -19.06 -3.33 -0.82
C VAL A 242 -18.29 -2.76 -2.02
N ALA A 243 -18.95 -1.94 -2.83
CA ALA A 243 -18.35 -1.31 -4.01
C ALA A 243 -17.15 -0.41 -3.63
N LEU A 244 -17.31 0.41 -2.58
CA LEU A 244 -16.24 1.24 -2.05
C LEU A 244 -15.08 0.38 -1.54
N ARG A 245 -15.37 -0.70 -0.79
CA ARG A 245 -14.32 -1.55 -0.25
C ARG A 245 -13.55 -2.29 -1.33
N ALA A 246 -14.24 -2.82 -2.34
CA ALA A 246 -13.61 -3.43 -3.51
C ALA A 246 -12.70 -2.42 -4.24
N ARG A 247 -13.15 -1.16 -4.40
CA ARG A 247 -12.35 -0.09 -5.00
C ARG A 247 -11.11 0.24 -4.17
N GLN A 248 -11.24 0.35 -2.86
CA GLN A 248 -10.10 0.60 -1.95
C GLN A 248 -9.05 -0.51 -2.07
N VAL A 249 -9.48 -1.77 -2.06
CA VAL A 249 -8.56 -2.90 -2.22
C VAL A 249 -7.91 -2.92 -3.60
N LEU A 250 -8.64 -2.60 -4.67
CA LEU A 250 -8.06 -2.50 -6.02
C LEU A 250 -7.00 -1.40 -6.12
N ILE A 251 -7.26 -0.22 -5.55
CA ILE A 251 -6.30 0.88 -5.51
C ILE A 251 -5.07 0.47 -4.69
N ALA A 252 -5.28 -0.14 -3.53
CA ALA A 252 -4.20 -0.58 -2.66
C ALA A 252 -3.38 -1.72 -3.29
N ALA A 253 -4.01 -2.63 -4.05
CA ALA A 253 -3.32 -3.70 -4.76
C ALA A 253 -2.41 -3.19 -5.88
N HIS A 254 -2.81 -2.10 -6.57
CA HIS A 254 -1.94 -1.42 -7.53
C HIS A 254 -0.77 -0.68 -6.88
N GLN A 255 -0.87 -0.35 -5.59
CA GLN A 255 0.26 0.23 -4.87
C GLN A 255 1.23 -0.88 -4.45
N PRO A 256 2.52 -0.80 -4.84
CA PRO A 256 3.48 -1.81 -4.44
C PRO A 256 3.61 -1.85 -2.91
N ALA A 257 3.65 -3.07 -2.37
CA ALA A 257 3.81 -3.31 -0.94
C ALA A 257 5.04 -2.58 -0.39
N TYR A 258 4.98 -2.21 0.89
CA TYR A 258 6.06 -1.48 1.58
C TYR A 258 7.43 -2.14 1.36
N GLU A 259 7.56 -3.45 1.59
CA GLU A 259 8.82 -4.20 1.43
C GLU A 259 9.34 -4.17 -0.02
N LEU A 260 8.45 -4.29 -1.02
CA LEU A 260 8.86 -4.24 -2.42
C LEU A 260 9.34 -2.84 -2.81
N ARG A 261 8.63 -1.79 -2.33
CA ARG A 261 9.05 -0.40 -2.52
C ARG A 261 10.38 -0.13 -1.81
N HIS A 262 10.59 -0.67 -0.60
CA HIS A 262 11.85 -0.59 0.11
C HIS A 262 12.97 -1.21 -0.71
N ASN A 263 12.84 -2.47 -1.15
CA ASN A 263 13.86 -3.14 -1.98
C ASN A 263 14.13 -2.41 -3.31
N GLN A 264 13.08 -1.86 -3.95
CA GLN A 264 13.23 -1.08 -5.16
C GLN A 264 14.02 0.21 -4.90
N MET A 265 13.71 0.91 -3.81
CA MET A 265 14.38 2.15 -3.43
C MET A 265 15.83 1.88 -3.01
N GLU A 266 16.09 0.79 -2.28
CA GLU A 266 17.42 0.31 -1.93
C GLU A 266 18.25 0.02 -3.19
N SER A 267 17.69 -0.70 -4.16
CA SER A 267 18.34 -0.97 -5.44
C SER A 267 18.68 0.31 -6.21
N ILE A 268 17.80 1.32 -6.18
CA ILE A 268 18.07 2.63 -6.79
C ILE A 268 19.24 3.31 -6.08
N PHE A 269 19.23 3.37 -4.74
CA PHE A 269 20.32 3.98 -3.98
C PHE A 269 21.66 3.28 -4.21
N LEU A 270 21.70 1.95 -4.16
CA LEU A 270 22.91 1.18 -4.41
C LEU A 270 23.45 1.42 -5.83
N SER A 271 22.56 1.48 -6.84
CA SER A 271 22.96 1.80 -8.23
C SER A 271 23.48 3.23 -8.41
N ALA A 272 23.06 4.16 -7.56
CA ALA A 272 23.50 5.55 -7.62
C ALA A 272 24.79 5.81 -6.84
N VAL A 273 25.12 4.96 -5.87
CA VAL A 273 26.30 5.08 -5.00
C VAL A 273 27.51 4.34 -5.57
N ASP A 274 27.31 3.25 -6.31
CA ASP A 274 28.40 2.45 -6.88
C ASP A 274 29.03 3.12 -8.12
N MET A 275 29.89 4.12 -7.88
CA MET A 275 30.60 4.89 -8.92
C MET A 275 31.52 4.05 -9.83
N TYR A 276 31.92 2.86 -9.38
CA TYR A 276 32.81 1.95 -10.12
C TYR A 276 32.05 0.73 -10.70
N GLY A 277 30.76 0.61 -10.39
CA GLY A 277 29.87 -0.39 -10.95
C GLY A 277 29.49 -0.09 -12.39
N HIS A 278 29.27 -1.13 -13.17
CA HIS A 278 28.78 -1.02 -14.55
C HIS A 278 27.35 -0.42 -14.63
N ASP A 279 26.66 -0.33 -13.49
CA ASP A 279 25.27 0.14 -13.37
C ASP A 279 25.15 1.52 -12.69
N PHE A 280 26.17 2.37 -12.74
CA PHE A 280 26.12 3.74 -12.20
C PHE A 280 25.14 4.65 -12.97
N HIS A 281 24.01 5.01 -12.34
CA HIS A 281 22.96 5.82 -12.96
C HIS A 281 22.40 6.88 -12.00
N PRO A 282 23.05 8.05 -11.85
CA PRO A 282 22.61 9.11 -10.94
C PRO A 282 21.23 9.69 -11.31
N GLU A 283 20.82 9.57 -12.58
CA GLU A 283 19.50 9.97 -13.06
C GLU A 283 18.34 9.24 -12.34
N ASN A 284 18.59 8.05 -11.79
CA ASN A 284 17.56 7.32 -11.06
C ASN A 284 17.17 8.00 -9.73
N LEU A 285 18.09 8.75 -9.10
CA LEU A 285 17.76 9.59 -7.93
C LEU A 285 16.85 10.75 -8.33
N GLN A 286 17.04 11.33 -9.51
CA GLN A 286 16.17 12.39 -10.02
C GLN A 286 14.73 11.88 -10.23
N LYS A 287 14.56 10.64 -10.68
CA LYS A 287 13.24 9.99 -10.76
C LYS A 287 12.58 9.84 -9.40
N LEU A 288 13.33 9.54 -8.33
CA LEU A 288 12.80 9.48 -6.96
C LEU A 288 12.37 10.85 -6.43
N ILE A 289 13.14 11.90 -6.75
CA ILE A 289 12.84 13.28 -6.35
C ILE A 289 11.55 13.78 -7.02
N LEU A 290 11.40 13.52 -8.33
CA LEU A 290 10.25 13.96 -9.12
C LEU A 290 9.03 13.01 -9.02
N SER A 291 9.13 11.93 -8.24
CA SER A 291 8.05 10.93 -8.16
C SER A 291 6.81 11.48 -7.46
N GLU A 292 5.64 11.28 -8.08
CA GLU A 292 4.32 11.61 -7.51
C GLU A 292 3.97 10.74 -6.29
N THR A 293 4.51 9.52 -6.22
CA THR A 293 4.26 8.61 -5.09
C THR A 293 4.95 9.13 -3.84
N SER A 294 4.25 9.13 -2.69
CA SER A 294 4.88 9.43 -1.39
C SER A 294 6.03 8.44 -1.13
N ILE A 295 7.25 8.95 -0.96
CA ILE A 295 8.42 8.14 -0.58
C ILE A 295 8.83 8.37 0.88
N PHE A 296 8.28 9.37 1.56
CA PHE A 296 8.67 9.72 2.93
C PHE A 296 8.30 8.64 3.94
N ASP A 297 7.39 7.73 3.60
CA ASP A 297 7.08 6.58 4.45
C ASP A 297 8.22 5.56 4.52
N ILE A 298 9.12 5.52 3.53
CA ILE A 298 10.24 4.56 3.43
C ILE A 298 11.59 5.27 3.53
N LEU A 299 11.70 6.47 2.97
CA LEU A 299 12.96 7.22 2.83
C LEU A 299 13.71 7.39 4.16
N HIS A 300 12.99 7.61 5.27
CA HIS A 300 13.60 7.80 6.58
C HIS A 300 14.33 6.56 7.11
N ASP A 301 13.95 5.35 6.66
CA ASP A 301 14.61 4.10 7.07
C ASP A 301 16.05 4.04 6.48
N PHE A 302 16.23 4.58 5.27
CA PHE A 302 17.53 4.65 4.59
C PHE A 302 18.53 5.63 5.22
N PHE A 303 18.10 6.49 6.14
CA PHE A 303 19.03 7.35 6.89
C PHE A 303 19.93 6.53 7.81
N TYR A 304 19.49 5.32 8.19
CA TYR A 304 20.15 4.40 9.10
C TYR A 304 20.70 3.17 8.38
N HIS A 305 20.98 3.27 7.08
CA HIS A 305 21.51 2.17 6.30
C HIS A 305 22.95 1.82 6.73
N THR A 306 23.38 0.57 6.52
CA THR A 306 24.75 0.11 6.82
C THR A 306 25.83 0.75 5.95
N ASN A 307 25.46 1.47 4.88
CA ASN A 307 26.39 2.06 3.92
C ASN A 307 26.28 3.59 4.01
N ALA A 308 27.34 4.24 4.49
CA ALA A 308 27.38 5.69 4.68
C ALA A 308 27.06 6.49 3.41
N ALA A 309 27.44 5.97 2.24
CA ALA A 309 27.15 6.65 0.98
C ALA A 309 25.67 6.54 0.57
N VAL A 310 24.97 5.46 0.96
CA VAL A 310 23.50 5.35 0.82
C VAL A 310 22.82 6.33 1.78
N CYS A 311 23.30 6.46 3.01
CA CYS A 311 22.77 7.44 3.97
C CYS A 311 22.90 8.88 3.42
N ASN A 312 24.07 9.25 2.92
CA ASN A 312 24.29 10.57 2.32
C ASN A 312 23.35 10.83 1.13
N ALA A 313 23.23 9.86 0.22
CA ALA A 313 22.32 9.96 -0.91
C ALA A 313 20.85 10.07 -0.47
N ALA A 314 20.43 9.35 0.57
CA ALA A 314 19.08 9.42 1.12
C ALA A 314 18.77 10.79 1.74
N LEU A 315 19.71 11.37 2.49
CA LEU A 315 19.59 12.71 3.04
C LEU A 315 19.50 13.77 1.92
N GLU A 316 20.31 13.65 0.86
CA GLU A 316 20.23 14.53 -0.32
C GLU A 316 18.86 14.42 -1.02
N VAL A 317 18.37 13.21 -1.26
CA VAL A 317 17.06 12.97 -1.87
C VAL A 317 15.95 13.59 -1.02
N TYR A 318 16.03 13.47 0.30
CA TYR A 318 15.07 14.09 1.22
C TYR A 318 15.04 15.61 1.05
N VAL A 319 16.20 16.27 1.08
CA VAL A 319 16.30 17.73 0.93
C VAL A 319 15.76 18.17 -0.44
N ARG A 320 16.23 17.57 -1.54
CA ARG A 320 15.80 17.95 -2.89
C ARG A 320 14.30 17.75 -3.11
N ARG A 321 13.71 16.74 -2.46
CA ARG A 321 12.29 16.45 -2.55
C ARG A 321 11.43 17.33 -1.64
N ALA A 322 11.87 17.62 -0.41
CA ALA A 322 11.16 18.53 0.49
C ALA A 322 11.18 19.96 -0.04
N TYR A 323 12.28 20.36 -0.67
CA TYR A 323 12.50 21.71 -1.19
C TYR A 323 12.30 21.83 -2.71
N THR A 324 11.50 20.96 -3.34
CA THR A 324 11.27 20.98 -4.81
C THR A 324 10.67 22.31 -5.32
N SER A 325 9.97 23.06 -4.47
CA SER A 325 9.44 24.39 -4.82
C SER A 325 10.47 25.52 -4.71
N TYR A 326 11.66 25.23 -4.18
CA TYR A 326 12.75 26.17 -3.96
C TYR A 326 13.91 25.84 -4.91
N ASP A 327 14.69 26.86 -5.27
CA ASP A 327 15.88 26.68 -6.10
C ASP A 327 17.08 26.41 -5.19
N ILE A 328 17.60 25.18 -5.20
CA ILE A 328 18.74 24.75 -4.37
C ILE A 328 20.02 25.15 -5.10
N THR A 329 20.75 26.13 -4.57
CA THR A 329 21.97 26.68 -5.17
C THR A 329 23.21 25.85 -4.84
N CYS A 330 23.25 25.26 -3.64
CA CYS A 330 24.39 24.49 -3.16
C CYS A 330 23.89 23.30 -2.33
N LEU A 331 24.52 22.14 -2.50
CA LEU A 331 24.34 20.96 -1.65
C LEU A 331 25.68 20.26 -1.47
N GLN A 332 26.06 20.01 -0.22
CA GLN A 332 27.34 19.43 0.17
C GLN A 332 27.14 18.33 1.21
N HIS A 333 27.81 17.20 1.00
CA HIS A 333 27.93 16.12 1.98
C HIS A 333 29.14 16.40 2.88
N LEU A 334 28.89 16.53 4.18
CA LEU A 334 29.86 16.72 5.23
C LEU A 334 29.80 15.52 6.17
N ALA A 335 30.84 15.29 6.95
CA ALA A 335 30.88 14.23 7.95
C ALA A 335 31.36 14.80 9.28
N LEU A 336 30.67 14.44 10.37
CA LEU A 336 31.11 14.75 11.73
C LEU A 336 32.16 13.73 12.19
N SER A 337 32.76 13.99 13.35
CA SER A 337 33.84 13.18 13.96
C SER A 337 33.49 11.70 14.16
N GLY A 338 32.21 11.31 14.10
CA GLY A 338 31.73 9.93 14.18
C GLY A 338 31.35 9.27 12.84
N GLU A 339 31.82 9.79 11.70
CA GLU A 339 31.39 9.37 10.34
C GLU A 339 29.88 9.57 10.08
N LEU A 340 29.23 10.42 10.89
CA LEU A 340 27.83 10.79 10.71
C LEU A 340 27.71 11.75 9.53
N GLY A 341 26.90 11.35 8.54
CA GLY A 341 26.61 12.16 7.36
C GLY A 341 25.76 13.38 7.70
N VAL A 342 26.22 14.55 7.27
CA VAL A 342 25.50 15.82 7.36
C VAL A 342 25.34 16.40 5.97
N VAL A 343 24.13 16.77 5.59
CA VAL A 343 23.87 17.49 4.33
C VAL A 343 23.71 18.97 4.63
N HIS A 344 24.66 19.77 4.16
CA HIS A 344 24.53 21.22 4.11
C HIS A 344 23.95 21.63 2.76
N PHE A 345 22.92 22.47 2.77
CA PHE A 345 22.29 22.96 1.55
C PHE A 345 21.93 24.44 1.65
N GLN A 346 21.94 25.12 0.52
CA GLN A 346 21.50 26.51 0.40
C GLN A 346 20.43 26.60 -0.68
N PHE A 347 19.37 27.34 -0.41
CA PHE A 347 18.27 27.52 -1.34
C PHE A 347 17.77 28.95 -1.36
N VAL A 348 17.14 29.33 -2.47
CA VAL A 348 16.59 30.68 -2.68
C VAL A 348 15.08 30.65 -2.57
N LEU A 349 14.54 31.65 -1.85
CA LEU A 349 13.10 31.86 -1.73
C LEU A 349 12.49 32.31 -3.08
N PRO A 350 11.33 31.74 -3.50
CA PRO A 350 10.63 32.15 -4.71
C PRO A 350 10.23 33.62 -4.69
N THR A 351 10.03 34.20 -5.87
CA THR A 351 9.77 35.64 -6.04
C THR A 351 8.52 36.17 -5.34
N GLY A 352 7.54 35.30 -5.07
CA GLY A 352 6.30 35.62 -4.36
C GLY A 352 6.27 35.25 -2.87
N HIS A 353 7.40 34.85 -2.27
CA HIS A 353 7.45 34.47 -0.86
C HIS A 353 7.30 35.72 0.04
N PRO A 354 6.46 35.68 1.11
CA PRO A 354 6.21 36.85 1.97
C PRO A 354 7.47 37.41 2.64
N ASN A 355 8.46 36.56 2.91
CA ASN A 355 9.75 36.97 3.52
C ASN A 355 10.79 37.42 2.48
N ARG A 356 10.44 37.45 1.19
CA ARG A 356 11.25 38.11 0.16
C ARG A 356 10.83 39.57 0.17
N ILE A 357 11.56 40.40 0.92
CA ILE A 357 11.32 41.84 0.97
C ILE A 357 11.22 42.36 -0.48
N PRO A 358 10.07 42.89 -0.92
CA PRO A 358 9.92 43.36 -2.28
C PRO A 358 10.65 44.70 -2.41
N LEU A 359 11.95 44.66 -2.64
CA LEU A 359 12.66 45.85 -3.10
C LEU A 359 12.16 46.15 -4.51
N SER A 360 11.50 47.31 -4.61
CA SER A 360 10.93 47.77 -5.86
C SER A 360 12.05 47.85 -6.90
N GLN A 361 11.81 47.31 -8.09
CA GLN A 361 12.79 47.27 -9.18
C GLN A 361 13.33 48.67 -9.54
N SER A 362 12.59 49.72 -9.16
CA SER A 362 12.91 51.14 -9.22
C SER A 362 14.09 51.61 -8.33
N GLU A 363 14.38 50.97 -7.19
CA GLU A 363 15.43 51.42 -6.27
C GLU A 363 16.83 50.93 -6.69
N ILE A 364 16.91 49.79 -7.39
CA ILE A 364 18.16 49.25 -7.93
C ILE A 364 18.66 50.10 -9.12
N GLU A 365 17.74 50.63 -9.93
CA GLU A 365 18.06 51.55 -11.03
C GLU A 365 18.48 52.94 -10.50
N LEU A 366 17.93 53.41 -9.38
CA LEU A 366 18.37 54.66 -8.75
C LEU A 366 19.74 54.53 -8.04
N ALA A 367 20.01 53.39 -7.40
CA ALA A 367 21.29 53.15 -6.72
C ALA A 367 22.47 52.98 -7.69
N SER A 368 22.22 52.55 -8.93
CA SER A 368 23.24 52.50 -9.99
C SER A 368 23.49 53.85 -10.68
N ALA A 369 22.71 54.89 -10.38
CA ALA A 369 22.83 56.23 -10.95
C ALA A 369 23.59 57.23 -10.06
N GLN A 370 24.06 56.83 -8.87
CA GLN A 370 24.84 57.69 -7.98
C GLN A 370 26.20 57.05 -7.65
N ASP A 371 27.07 57.01 -8.66
CA ASP A 371 28.51 56.84 -8.45
C ASP A 371 29.09 58.16 -7.91
N GLN A 372 29.20 58.25 -6.58
CA GLN A 372 30.20 59.10 -5.94
C GLN A 372 30.68 58.47 -4.63
N GLU A 373 31.90 57.96 -4.70
CA GLU A 373 32.82 57.58 -3.62
C GLU A 373 32.23 56.78 -2.43
N GLY A 374 32.45 55.45 -2.49
CA GLY A 374 32.73 54.66 -1.30
C GLY A 374 31.54 53.92 -0.66
N CYS A 375 31.23 52.74 -1.22
CA CYS A 375 30.75 51.58 -0.46
C CYS A 375 29.25 51.39 -0.04
N PRO A 376 28.18 52.05 -0.56
CA PRO A 376 26.80 51.68 -0.18
C PRO A 376 26.13 50.62 -1.09
N ALA A 377 26.47 50.61 -2.38
CA ALA A 377 25.82 49.72 -3.37
C ALA A 377 26.20 48.23 -3.18
N GLU A 378 27.41 47.94 -2.70
CA GLU A 378 27.83 46.57 -2.36
C GLU A 378 27.14 46.07 -1.08
N LEU A 379 26.84 46.94 -0.10
CA LEU A 379 26.14 46.55 1.13
C LEU A 379 24.65 46.29 0.90
N SER A 380 23.96 47.13 0.12
CA SER A 380 22.55 46.90 -0.24
C SER A 380 22.41 45.61 -1.06
N SER A 381 23.28 45.40 -2.05
CA SER A 381 23.27 44.18 -2.85
C SER A 381 23.71 42.94 -2.05
N ALA A 382 24.61 43.07 -1.06
CA ALA A 382 24.95 42.00 -0.14
C ALA A 382 23.81 41.66 0.84
N ALA A 383 23.08 42.65 1.36
CA ALA A 383 21.90 42.45 2.19
C ALA A 383 20.74 41.82 1.40
N GLN A 384 20.52 42.26 0.16
CA GLN A 384 19.55 41.66 -0.79
C GLN A 384 19.93 40.24 -1.19
N ARG A 385 21.21 39.94 -1.42
CA ARG A 385 21.69 38.58 -1.66
C ARG A 385 21.47 37.71 -0.41
N LYS A 386 21.74 38.21 0.79
CA LYS A 386 21.62 37.45 2.05
C LYS A 386 20.17 37.23 2.52
N CYS A 387 19.23 38.13 2.20
CA CYS A 387 17.81 38.00 2.57
C CYS A 387 17.07 36.88 1.81
N HIS A 388 17.53 36.54 0.60
CA HIS A 388 16.85 35.58 -0.27
C HIS A 388 17.37 34.14 -0.15
N HIS A 389 18.62 33.99 0.32
CA HIS A 389 19.23 32.68 0.52
C HIS A 389 18.94 32.21 1.95
N ARG A 390 18.55 30.96 2.08
CA ARG A 390 18.42 30.26 3.35
C ARG A 390 19.43 29.12 3.35
N THR A 391 20.04 28.89 4.50
CA THR A 391 21.02 27.83 4.69
C THR A 391 20.40 26.76 5.57
N GLY A 392 20.47 25.51 5.16
CA GLY A 392 19.98 24.37 5.89
C GLY A 392 21.07 23.35 6.19
N ALA A 393 20.99 22.70 7.34
CA ALA A 393 21.78 21.50 7.66
C ALA A 393 20.83 20.38 8.07
N LEU A 394 21.04 19.17 7.52
CA LEU A 394 20.29 17.97 7.85
C LEU A 394 21.25 16.88 8.35
N ALA A 395 20.96 16.33 9.52
CA ALA A 395 21.69 15.20 10.09
C ALA A 395 20.72 14.18 10.68
N SER A 396 21.10 12.90 10.61
CA SER A 396 20.34 11.78 11.18
C SER A 396 21.13 11.05 12.27
N PHE A 397 20.48 10.80 13.41
CA PHE A 397 21.04 10.17 14.60
C PHE A 397 20.23 8.94 15.01
N GLU A 398 20.92 7.89 15.43
CA GLU A 398 20.30 6.63 15.88
C GLU A 398 19.59 6.76 17.23
N SER A 399 20.00 7.71 18.05
CA SER A 399 19.38 7.99 19.36
C SER A 399 19.51 9.46 19.74
N PHE A 400 18.68 9.90 20.69
CA PHE A 400 18.75 11.25 21.23
C PHE A 400 20.05 11.51 22.01
N ASP A 401 20.59 10.47 22.66
CA ASP A 401 21.88 10.55 23.35
C ASP A 401 23.03 10.80 22.37
N GLN A 402 22.99 10.15 21.19
CA GLN A 402 23.96 10.39 20.13
C GLN A 402 23.85 11.83 19.61
N PHE A 403 22.64 12.34 19.39
CA PHE A 403 22.46 13.75 19.03
C PHE A 403 23.09 14.69 20.07
N THR A 404 22.87 14.43 21.36
CA THR A 404 23.41 15.29 22.44
C THR A 404 24.94 15.31 22.44
N GLN A 405 25.61 14.21 22.07
CA GLN A 405 27.07 14.15 22.00
C GLN A 405 27.66 14.97 20.84
N TYR A 406 26.95 15.04 19.71
CA TYR A 406 27.42 15.71 18.49
C TYR A 406 26.74 17.06 18.23
N ALA A 407 25.86 17.52 19.12
CA ALA A 407 25.10 18.75 18.96
C ALA A 407 26.01 19.98 18.88
N ASP A 408 27.04 20.06 19.73
CA ASP A 408 27.98 21.18 19.74
C ASP A 408 28.77 21.25 18.42
N GLU A 409 29.29 20.12 17.95
CA GLU A 409 30.02 20.02 16.67
C GLU A 409 29.14 20.40 15.47
N LEU A 410 27.87 19.99 15.49
CA LEU A 410 26.92 20.33 14.44
C LEU A 410 26.54 21.82 14.47
N LEU A 411 26.44 22.44 15.65
CA LEU A 411 26.18 23.87 15.78
C LEU A 411 27.38 24.72 15.34
N ASP A 412 28.59 24.29 15.69
CA ASP A 412 29.83 24.91 15.22
C ASP A 412 29.91 24.85 13.68
N LEU A 413 29.58 23.70 13.08
CA LEU A 413 29.53 23.56 11.63
C LEU A 413 28.53 24.52 10.98
N VAL A 414 27.32 24.65 11.54
CA VAL A 414 26.32 25.62 11.04
C VAL A 414 26.77 27.05 11.23
N HIS A 415 27.50 27.36 12.31
CA HIS A 415 28.07 28.67 12.57
C HIS A 415 29.18 29.03 11.57
N ASP A 416 30.02 28.07 11.18
CA ASP A 416 31.05 28.28 10.16
C ASP A 416 30.45 28.62 8.78
N PHE A 417 29.27 28.06 8.46
CA PHE A 417 28.51 28.42 7.25
C PHE A 417 27.61 29.65 7.43
N ALA A 418 27.48 30.17 8.65
CA ALA A 418 26.76 31.39 8.95
C ALA A 418 27.63 32.61 8.61
N SER A 419 27.52 33.10 7.37
CA SER A 419 27.97 34.47 7.11
C SER A 419 27.11 35.39 7.98
N SER A 420 27.68 36.05 8.98
CA SER A 420 26.95 36.99 9.83
C SER A 420 26.21 38.01 8.94
N ALA A 421 24.88 38.00 9.06
CA ALA A 421 24.00 38.95 8.40
C ALA A 421 23.56 39.94 9.48
N THR A 422 24.43 40.88 9.82
CA THR A 422 24.06 42.00 10.69
C THR A 422 23.78 43.20 9.78
N VAL A 423 22.56 43.73 9.87
CA VAL A 423 22.15 44.98 9.23
C VAL A 423 21.91 45.96 10.36
N ARG A 424 22.49 47.16 10.30
CA ARG A 424 22.31 48.16 11.36
C ARG A 424 20.86 48.65 11.36
N ARG A 425 20.32 48.90 12.55
CA ARG A 425 18.93 49.39 12.73
C ARG A 425 18.66 50.68 11.95
N GLU A 426 19.66 51.55 11.83
CA GLU A 426 19.62 52.80 11.07
C GLU A 426 19.33 52.56 9.58
N ASP A 427 19.93 51.51 8.99
CA ASP A 427 19.77 51.16 7.58
C ASP A 427 18.38 50.54 7.30
N LEU A 428 17.85 49.77 8.26
CA LEU A 428 16.49 49.22 8.21
C LEU A 428 15.42 50.32 8.31
N GLN A 429 15.63 51.32 9.17
CA GLN A 429 14.73 52.47 9.30
C GLN A 429 14.75 53.35 8.05
N ALA A 430 15.92 53.60 7.45
CA ALA A 430 16.02 54.36 6.20
C ALA A 430 15.28 53.68 5.03
N LEU A 431 15.28 52.34 4.97
CA LEU A 431 14.53 51.56 3.98
C LEU A 431 13.01 51.57 4.23
N GLN A 432 12.57 51.69 5.49
CA GLN A 432 11.16 51.75 5.87
C GLN A 432 10.57 53.17 5.70
N GLU A 433 11.33 54.20 6.03
CA GLU A 433 10.92 55.61 5.90
C GLU A 433 10.80 56.05 4.43
N GLY A 434 11.55 55.43 3.51
CA GLY A 434 11.38 55.63 2.06
C GLY A 434 10.01 55.17 1.52
N SER A 435 9.31 54.30 2.24
CA SER A 435 8.01 53.74 1.84
C SER A 435 6.79 54.47 2.44
N GLU A 436 6.97 55.40 3.39
CA GLU A 436 5.85 56.05 4.08
C GLU A 436 5.88 57.58 3.92
N SER A 437 5.71 58.07 2.68
CA SER A 437 5.11 59.39 2.49
C SER A 437 3.65 59.22 2.06
N ARG A 438 2.75 59.19 3.05
CA ARG A 438 1.49 59.93 3.07
C ARG A 438 0.71 59.67 4.36
N ASP A 439 0.56 60.76 5.11
CA ASP A 439 -0.45 61.02 6.14
C ASP A 439 -0.46 60.12 7.37
N SER A 440 0.28 60.54 8.42
CA SER A 440 -0.25 60.58 9.80
C SER A 440 0.65 61.39 10.73
N THR A 441 0.06 62.45 11.31
CA THR A 441 0.63 63.22 12.41
C THR A 441 0.34 62.52 13.74
N SER A 442 1.37 62.13 14.49
CA SER A 442 1.25 62.02 15.94
C SER A 442 2.58 62.31 16.62
N ILE A 443 2.58 63.43 17.33
CA ILE A 443 3.58 63.86 18.30
C ILE A 443 3.63 62.84 19.43
N ASN A 444 4.83 62.37 19.80
CA ASN A 444 5.09 61.87 21.14
C ASN A 444 6.47 62.34 21.60
N VAL A 445 6.48 63.09 22.71
CA VAL A 445 7.66 63.60 23.40
C VAL A 445 8.01 62.59 24.51
N GLY A 446 9.25 62.10 24.54
CA GLY A 446 9.76 61.24 25.60
C GLY A 446 11.28 61.22 25.61
N ASP A 447 11.84 61.48 26.79
CA ASP A 447 13.24 61.80 27.09
C ASP A 447 14.29 60.75 26.67
N TYR A 448 15.44 61.28 26.25
CA TYR A 448 16.70 60.56 26.09
C TYR A 448 17.19 59.93 27.39
N LYS A 449 17.38 58.61 27.38
CA LYS A 449 18.44 57.94 28.14
C LYS A 449 19.18 56.98 27.22
N ALA A 450 20.44 57.28 26.96
CA ALA A 450 21.37 56.43 26.24
C ALA A 450 21.59 55.12 27.02
N ASN A 451 21.26 54.00 26.39
CA ASN A 451 21.76 52.68 26.78
C ASN A 451 22.55 52.15 25.58
N ILE A 452 23.86 52.04 25.78
CA ILE A 452 24.81 51.40 24.88
C ILE A 452 24.59 49.88 25.00
N ASP A 453 24.69 49.15 23.87
CA ASP A 453 24.59 47.69 23.68
C ASP A 453 23.25 47.05 23.28
N ALA A 454 22.49 47.64 22.34
CA ALA A 454 21.36 46.92 21.71
C ALA A 454 21.00 47.41 20.29
N ASP A 455 21.94 47.41 19.32
CA ASP A 455 21.69 47.96 17.97
C ASP A 455 21.62 46.96 16.80
N GLU A 456 21.56 45.65 17.08
CA GLU A 456 21.24 44.66 16.07
C GLU A 456 19.78 44.23 16.20
N VAL A 457 18.97 44.51 15.17
CA VAL A 457 17.63 43.93 15.03
C VAL A 457 17.85 42.51 14.49
N PRO A 458 17.46 41.44 15.21
CA PRO A 458 17.64 40.09 14.71
C PRO A 458 16.79 39.91 13.46
N LEU A 459 17.45 39.76 12.31
CA LEU A 459 16.80 39.25 11.09
C LEU A 459 16.25 37.85 11.39
N GLU A 460 15.14 37.49 10.73
CA GLU A 460 14.56 36.15 10.81
C GLU A 460 15.67 35.09 10.63
N PRO A 461 15.71 34.03 11.46
CA PRO A 461 16.77 33.03 11.39
C PRO A 461 16.86 32.44 9.99
N ILE A 462 17.98 32.73 9.31
CA ILE A 462 18.25 32.26 7.95
C ILE A 462 18.77 30.81 7.92
N HIS A 463 19.10 30.27 9.10
CA HIS A 463 19.64 28.93 9.31
C HIS A 463 18.54 27.97 9.75
N ILE A 464 18.40 26.87 9.01
CA ILE A 464 17.44 25.81 9.27
C ILE A 464 18.23 24.58 9.68
N LEU A 465 17.92 24.04 10.86
CA LEU A 465 18.51 22.80 11.33
C LEU A 465 17.45 21.70 11.35
N MET A 466 17.69 20.65 10.57
CA MET A 466 16.84 19.46 10.51
C MET A 466 17.56 18.30 11.19
N ILE A 467 16.95 17.75 12.22
CA ILE A 467 17.52 16.66 13.01
C ILE A 467 16.55 15.49 12.92
N GLY A 468 16.99 14.39 12.30
CA GLY A 468 16.30 13.12 12.34
C GLY A 468 16.80 12.29 13.51
N VAL A 469 15.92 11.93 14.45
CA VAL A 469 16.25 10.97 15.52
C VAL A 469 15.42 9.72 15.31
N ARG A 470 16.07 8.56 15.34
CA ARG A 470 15.38 7.27 15.22
C ARG A 470 14.56 7.05 16.50
N ASP A 471 13.26 6.87 16.34
CA ASP A 471 12.41 6.45 17.45
C ASP A 471 12.54 4.93 17.61
N THR A 472 13.20 4.50 18.69
CA THR A 472 13.32 3.08 19.05
C THR A 472 12.09 2.54 19.78
N GLY A 473 11.04 3.36 19.97
CA GLY A 473 9.79 2.95 20.60
C GLY A 473 9.92 2.64 22.10
N GLU A 474 10.94 3.19 22.77
CA GLU A 474 11.08 3.14 24.23
C GLU A 474 10.35 4.28 24.93
#